data_AF-A0A914TGZ9-F1
#
_entry.id   AF-A0A914TGZ9-F1
#
_cell.length_a   1.000
_cell.length_b   1.000
_cell.length_c   1.000
_cell.angle_alpha   90.00
_cell.angle_beta   90.00
_cell.angle_gamma   90.00
#
_symmetry.space_group_name_H-M   'P 1'
#
loop_
_entity.id
_entity.type
_entity.pdbx_description
1 polymer ?
#
loop_
_entity_poly.entity_id
_entity_poly.type
_entity_poly.pdbx_seq_one_letter_code
_entity_poly.pdbx_strand_id
1 'polypeptide(L)'
;MSNNDRIVMQDLSEGKESFPIRVINNYNNDLPGFAYTTGNEFTEFVNDELRKENGGKLPEEKGCDCEFNEITQTWCGEDCKCESRSRINFDPKNRIVEDPWNNDFYEDFYIECGLHCNCRGKCNRRILAGTSAFKKGKCNRRILPGTSALKKLHLEYFPDKGYGVIVDQPVSTGMPICEYRGLVSIQEKDILNPSHYQEDLLIDNKGLHFIIDAAEIGNVSRFINHSCAANLIQICVYSSIPSLRKIPPMPRVALVARRDIRPGTELTFDYGLEYFNDRNLRCRCYELCCFNPADDWALKTKSLPETQKEIICNKRFIEKHFNETKDVQPDVIELGSDDDDI
;
A
#
# COMPACT_ATOMS: atom_id res chain seq x y z
N MET A 1 -28.72 18.10 11.76
CA MET A 1 -27.87 19.31 11.82
C MET A 1 -26.72 19.08 10.88
N SER A 2 -26.56 19.86 9.80
CA SER A 2 -25.39 19.76 8.94
C SER A 2 -24.21 20.33 9.72
N ASN A 3 -23.38 19.47 10.31
CA ASN A 3 -22.07 19.93 10.74
C ASN A 3 -21.35 20.40 9.47
N ASN A 4 -21.06 21.69 9.38
CA ASN A 4 -20.12 22.17 8.37
C ASN A 4 -18.78 21.58 8.74
N ASP A 5 -18.28 20.67 7.90
CA ASP A 5 -16.97 20.08 8.09
C ASP A 5 -15.90 21.15 8.19
N ARG A 6 -15.18 21.13 9.30
CA ARG A 6 -14.12 22.08 9.59
C ARG A 6 -12.85 21.65 8.86
N ILE A 7 -12.62 22.29 7.71
CA ILE A 7 -11.36 22.16 6.96
C ILE A 7 -10.26 22.89 7.73
N VAL A 8 -9.28 22.14 8.23
CA VAL A 8 -8.11 22.67 8.96
C VAL A 8 -6.89 22.86 8.04
N MET A 9 -6.86 22.19 6.89
CA MET A 9 -5.85 22.37 5.85
C MET A 9 -6.48 22.19 4.47
N GLN A 10 -6.21 23.13 3.55
CA GLN A 10 -6.81 23.13 2.20
C GLN A 10 -6.18 22.09 1.27
N ASP A 11 -4.87 21.83 1.42
CA ASP A 11 -4.16 20.85 0.63
C ASP A 11 -2.91 20.35 1.35
N LEU A 12 -2.96 19.09 1.81
CA LEU A 12 -1.86 18.36 2.43
C LEU A 12 -0.65 18.19 1.51
N SER A 13 -0.90 18.15 0.19
CA SER A 13 0.16 17.93 -0.79
C SER A 13 0.85 19.22 -1.24
N GLU A 14 0.34 20.39 -0.84
CA GLU A 14 0.83 21.71 -1.27
C GLU A 14 0.91 21.86 -2.80
N GLY A 15 -0.08 21.33 -3.52
CA GLY A 15 -0.17 21.38 -4.98
C GLY A 15 0.74 20.39 -5.71
N LYS A 16 1.38 19.45 -5.01
CA LYS A 16 2.21 18.41 -5.62
C LYS A 16 1.36 17.33 -6.32
N GLU A 17 0.15 17.06 -5.82
CA GLU A 17 -0.78 16.12 -6.44
C GLU A 17 -1.72 16.81 -7.44
N SER A 18 -2.39 16.02 -8.28
CA SER A 18 -3.27 16.56 -9.34
C SER A 18 -4.56 17.23 -8.84
N PHE A 19 -4.87 17.08 -7.55
CA PHE A 19 -5.98 17.72 -6.85
C PHE A 19 -5.60 17.90 -5.39
N PRO A 20 -6.20 18.90 -4.70
CA PRO A 20 -5.91 19.13 -3.29
C PRO A 20 -6.42 18.00 -2.41
N ILE A 21 -5.61 17.59 -1.44
CA ILE A 21 -5.99 16.62 -0.41
C ILE A 21 -6.33 17.39 0.85
N ARG A 22 -7.62 17.64 1.09
CA ARG A 22 -8.08 18.43 2.23
C ARG A 22 -7.92 17.66 3.53
N VAL A 23 -7.75 18.38 4.64
CA VAL A 23 -7.77 17.82 5.99
C VAL A 23 -8.95 18.39 6.76
N ILE A 24 -9.84 17.52 7.20
CA ILE A 24 -11.03 17.84 7.97
C ILE A 24 -10.81 17.37 9.41
N ASN A 25 -11.03 18.28 10.36
CA ASN A 25 -10.95 17.97 11.77
C ASN A 25 -12.00 18.75 12.56
N ASN A 26 -13.03 18.04 12.98
CA ASN A 26 -14.16 18.58 13.74
C ASN A 26 -13.95 18.55 15.27
N TYR A 27 -12.79 18.06 15.74
CA TYR A 27 -12.57 17.74 17.16
C TYR A 27 -11.49 18.59 17.82
N ASN A 28 -10.38 18.87 17.12
CA ASN A 28 -9.27 19.65 17.65
C ASN A 28 -8.57 20.49 16.55
N ASN A 29 -7.40 21.03 16.86
CA ASN A 29 -6.60 21.89 15.96
C ASN A 29 -5.33 21.19 15.45
N ASP A 30 -5.20 19.89 15.68
CA ASP A 30 -3.96 19.17 15.42
C ASP A 30 -3.75 19.07 13.91
N LEU A 31 -2.55 19.38 13.44
CA LEU A 31 -2.18 19.23 12.04
C LEU A 31 -1.15 18.10 11.90
N PRO A 32 -1.22 17.29 10.84
CA PRO A 32 -0.20 16.29 10.58
C PRO A 32 1.15 16.94 10.25
N GLY A 33 2.19 16.66 11.04
CA GLY A 33 3.56 17.13 10.78
C GLY A 33 4.41 16.06 10.12
N PHE A 34 4.77 16.25 8.85
CA PHE A 34 5.67 15.42 8.04
C PHE A 34 5.98 16.13 6.71
N ALA A 35 6.92 15.63 5.92
CA ALA A 35 7.19 16.11 4.57
C ALA A 35 6.41 15.31 3.51
N TYR A 36 5.49 15.97 2.79
CA TYR A 36 4.74 15.31 1.71
C TYR A 36 5.63 15.02 0.49
N THR A 37 5.59 13.80 -0.03
CA THR A 37 6.28 13.38 -1.26
C THR A 37 5.34 12.77 -2.31
N THR A 38 5.69 12.90 -3.59
CA THR A 38 5.04 12.24 -4.73
C THR A 38 5.88 11.11 -5.31
N GLY A 39 6.89 10.63 -4.59
CA GLY A 39 7.72 9.50 -4.98
C GLY A 39 8.49 8.96 -3.78
N ASN A 40 9.01 7.74 -3.89
CA ASN A 40 9.88 7.23 -2.84
C ASN A 40 11.20 7.99 -2.83
N GLU A 41 11.63 8.36 -1.63
CA GLU A 41 12.99 8.82 -1.37
C GLU A 41 13.84 7.63 -0.89
N PHE A 42 15.16 7.74 -0.90
CA PHE A 42 16.06 6.64 -0.55
C PHE A 42 17.14 7.14 0.41
N THR A 43 17.48 6.35 1.43
CA THR A 43 18.61 6.67 2.32
C THR A 43 19.92 6.74 1.54
N GLU A 44 20.93 7.40 2.09
CA GLU A 44 22.26 7.45 1.46
C GLU A 44 22.85 6.05 1.32
N PHE A 45 22.66 5.19 2.33
CA PHE A 45 23.12 3.80 2.29
C PHE A 45 22.44 3.01 1.16
N VAL A 46 21.11 3.09 1.05
CA VAL A 46 20.39 2.47 -0.08
C VAL A 46 20.90 3.04 -1.39
N ASN A 47 21.06 4.35 -1.51
CA ASN A 47 21.62 4.97 -2.72
C ASN A 47 23.04 4.48 -3.06
N ASP A 48 23.87 4.20 -2.07
CA ASP A 48 25.23 3.69 -2.26
C ASP A 48 25.26 2.22 -2.63
N GLU A 49 24.41 1.38 -2.04
CA GLU A 49 24.17 0.02 -2.55
C GLU A 49 23.62 0.08 -3.99
N LEU A 50 22.73 1.04 -4.25
CA LEU A 50 22.24 1.37 -5.58
C LEU A 50 23.35 1.81 -6.56
N ARG A 51 24.48 2.32 -6.06
CA ARG A 51 25.63 2.81 -6.85
C ARG A 51 26.72 1.77 -7.05
N LYS A 52 27.07 0.99 -6.03
CA LYS A 52 28.14 -0.03 -6.09
C LYS A 52 27.89 -1.06 -7.19
N GLU A 53 26.62 -1.33 -7.49
CA GLU A 53 26.23 -2.27 -8.53
C GLU A 53 26.07 -1.66 -9.94
N ASN A 54 26.26 -0.33 -10.07
CA ASN A 54 26.31 0.38 -11.36
C ASN A 54 27.62 0.18 -12.14
N GLY A 55 28.59 -0.57 -11.59
CA GLY A 55 29.81 -0.95 -12.30
C GLY A 55 29.63 -2.02 -13.39
N GLY A 56 28.40 -2.51 -13.61
CA GLY A 56 28.06 -3.54 -14.60
C GLY A 56 27.43 -2.96 -15.86
N LYS A 57 27.69 -3.61 -17.01
CA LYS A 57 26.96 -3.35 -18.27
C LYS A 57 25.45 -3.33 -18.02
N LEU A 58 24.74 -2.42 -18.70
CA LEU A 58 23.27 -2.46 -18.81
C LEU A 58 22.83 -3.89 -19.17
N PRO A 59 21.77 -4.45 -18.57
CA PRO A 59 21.29 -5.76 -18.97
C PRO A 59 20.93 -5.75 -20.45
N GLU A 60 21.20 -6.88 -21.09
CA GLU A 60 20.87 -7.10 -22.49
C GLU A 60 19.35 -7.29 -22.70
N GLU A 61 18.61 -7.61 -21.64
CA GLU A 61 17.16 -7.76 -21.71
C GLU A 61 16.50 -6.42 -22.05
N LYS A 62 15.82 -6.35 -23.18
CA LYS A 62 15.01 -5.18 -23.56
C LYS A 62 13.63 -5.29 -22.90
N GLY A 63 12.93 -4.17 -22.73
CA GLY A 63 11.53 -4.17 -22.34
C GLY A 63 10.64 -4.86 -23.41
N CYS A 64 9.33 -4.67 -23.34
CA CYS A 64 8.49 -5.17 -24.42
C CYS A 64 8.79 -4.44 -25.75
N ASP A 65 8.66 -5.15 -26.86
CA ASP A 65 8.80 -4.59 -28.21
C ASP A 65 7.42 -4.31 -28.85
N CYS A 66 6.36 -4.27 -28.04
CA CYS A 66 4.98 -4.19 -28.52
C CYS A 66 4.71 -2.95 -29.38
N GLU A 67 3.79 -3.11 -30.33
CA GLU A 67 3.28 -2.08 -31.22
C GLU A 67 1.83 -1.75 -30.91
N PHE A 68 1.37 -0.58 -31.35
CA PHE A 68 -0.01 -0.16 -31.12
C PHE A 68 -0.98 -1.01 -31.97
N ASN A 69 -2.00 -1.58 -31.32
CA ASN A 69 -3.05 -2.33 -31.97
C ASN A 69 -4.27 -1.44 -32.20
N GLU A 70 -4.60 -1.16 -33.47
CA GLU A 70 -5.72 -0.29 -33.84
C GLU A 70 -7.09 -0.91 -33.56
N ILE A 71 -7.20 -2.24 -33.49
CA ILE A 71 -8.47 -2.93 -33.21
C ILE A 71 -8.82 -2.81 -31.73
N THR A 72 -7.87 -3.11 -30.85
CA THR A 72 -8.07 -3.06 -29.39
C THR A 72 -7.83 -1.67 -28.80
N GLN A 73 -7.24 -0.75 -29.57
CA GLN A 73 -6.82 0.58 -29.12
C GLN A 73 -5.83 0.53 -27.93
N THR A 74 -5.00 -0.51 -27.88
CA THR A 74 -4.02 -0.75 -26.80
C THR A 74 -2.61 -0.93 -27.36
N TRP A 75 -1.60 -0.73 -26.51
CA TRP A 75 -0.19 -0.98 -26.88
C TRP A 75 0.27 -2.37 -26.51
N CYS A 76 -0.23 -2.92 -25.42
CA CYS A 76 0.19 -4.22 -24.90
C CYS A 76 -1.02 -5.13 -24.77
N GLY A 77 -0.81 -6.41 -25.03
CA GLY A 77 -1.77 -7.49 -24.81
C GLY A 77 -1.02 -8.77 -24.44
N GLU A 78 -1.63 -9.92 -24.68
CA GLU A 78 -1.16 -11.24 -24.20
C GLU A 78 0.30 -11.55 -24.59
N ASP A 79 0.75 -11.14 -25.79
CA ASP A 79 2.14 -11.35 -26.25
C ASP A 79 3.18 -10.38 -25.63
N CYS A 80 2.74 -9.50 -24.72
CA CYS A 80 3.65 -8.55 -24.08
C CYS A 80 4.61 -9.27 -23.12
N LYS A 81 5.91 -9.13 -23.34
CA LYS A 81 6.96 -9.64 -22.42
C LYS A 81 6.82 -9.14 -20.97
N CYS A 82 6.17 -8.01 -20.73
CA CYS A 82 5.93 -7.53 -19.36
C CYS A 82 4.74 -8.27 -18.71
N GLU A 83 3.75 -8.63 -19.52
CA GLU A 83 2.61 -9.45 -19.14
C GLU A 83 3.01 -10.85 -18.76
N SER A 84 3.74 -11.53 -19.66
CA SER A 84 4.20 -12.90 -19.46
C SER A 84 5.12 -13.09 -18.25
N ARG A 85 5.68 -12.00 -17.71
CA ARG A 85 6.55 -12.01 -16.53
C ARG A 85 5.84 -11.56 -15.26
N SER A 86 4.62 -11.05 -15.34
CA SER A 86 3.82 -10.68 -14.17
C SER A 86 3.09 -11.91 -13.64
N ARG A 87 2.85 -11.96 -12.33
CA ARG A 87 2.00 -13.01 -11.71
C ARG A 87 0.53 -12.63 -11.67
N ILE A 88 0.26 -11.32 -11.64
CA ILE A 88 -1.09 -10.75 -11.76
C ILE A 88 -1.19 -9.87 -12.99
N ASN A 89 -2.41 -9.66 -13.47
CA ASN A 89 -2.67 -8.78 -14.60
C ASN A 89 -3.86 -7.88 -14.36
N PHE A 90 -3.94 -6.83 -15.18
CA PHE A 90 -5.01 -5.83 -15.13
C PHE A 90 -5.83 -5.88 -16.40
N ASP A 91 -7.15 -5.79 -16.26
CA ASP A 91 -8.07 -5.66 -17.38
C ASP A 91 -7.93 -4.28 -18.07
N PRO A 92 -8.54 -4.08 -19.25
CA PRO A 92 -8.49 -2.80 -19.95
C PRO A 92 -9.11 -1.61 -19.21
N LYS A 93 -9.82 -1.84 -18.09
CA LYS A 93 -10.35 -0.82 -17.19
C LYS A 93 -9.43 -0.56 -16.00
N ASN A 94 -8.20 -1.09 -16.03
CA ASN A 94 -7.21 -1.06 -14.97
C ASN A 94 -7.73 -1.67 -13.66
N ARG A 95 -8.38 -2.83 -13.73
CA ARG A 95 -8.74 -3.63 -12.55
C ARG A 95 -7.95 -4.92 -12.53
N ILE A 96 -7.50 -5.37 -11.36
CA ILE A 96 -6.95 -6.73 -11.20
C ILE A 96 -7.95 -7.74 -11.77
N VAL A 97 -7.45 -8.71 -12.54
CA VAL A 97 -8.28 -9.74 -13.19
C VAL A 97 -8.72 -10.79 -12.18
N GLU A 98 -7.82 -11.21 -11.31
CA GLU A 98 -8.05 -12.13 -10.20
C GLU A 98 -8.98 -11.49 -9.16
N ASP A 99 -9.87 -12.30 -8.54
CA ASP A 99 -10.78 -11.81 -7.51
C ASP A 99 -10.01 -11.34 -6.26
N PRO A 100 -10.00 -10.03 -5.95
CA PRO A 100 -9.24 -9.51 -4.83
C PRO A 100 -9.79 -9.93 -3.47
N TRP A 101 -11.05 -10.36 -3.39
CA TRP A 101 -11.64 -10.79 -2.13
C TRP A 101 -11.07 -12.13 -1.68
N ASN A 102 -10.90 -13.07 -2.61
CA ASN A 102 -10.56 -14.47 -2.31
C ASN A 102 -9.09 -14.83 -2.55
N ASN A 103 -8.29 -13.93 -3.11
CA ASN A 103 -6.88 -14.17 -3.39
C ASN A 103 -6.01 -13.29 -2.51
N ASP A 104 -4.89 -13.88 -2.09
CA ASP A 104 -3.83 -13.17 -1.41
C ASP A 104 -2.70 -12.93 -2.40
N PHE A 105 -2.12 -11.73 -2.37
CA PHE A 105 -1.18 -11.24 -3.36
C PHE A 105 0.22 -10.98 -2.78
N TYR A 106 0.52 -11.43 -1.55
CA TYR A 106 1.84 -11.21 -0.93
C TYR A 106 3.00 -11.75 -1.77
N GLU A 107 2.82 -12.88 -2.47
CA GLU A 107 3.84 -13.45 -3.37
C GLU A 107 3.67 -13.04 -4.84
N ASP A 108 2.62 -12.27 -5.13
CA ASP A 108 2.29 -11.84 -6.48
C ASP A 108 2.87 -10.48 -6.79
N PHE A 109 3.14 -10.26 -8.07
CA PHE A 109 3.67 -8.99 -8.52
C PHE A 109 3.24 -8.65 -9.93
N TYR A 110 3.19 -7.35 -10.18
CA TYR A 110 2.88 -6.76 -11.48
C TYR A 110 4.11 -6.06 -12.05
N ILE A 111 4.43 -6.34 -13.32
CA ILE A 111 5.47 -5.62 -14.05
C ILE A 111 4.82 -4.62 -15.01
N GLU A 112 4.96 -3.33 -14.69
CA GLU A 112 4.56 -2.23 -15.55
C GLU A 112 5.50 -2.07 -16.74
N CYS A 113 5.02 -1.52 -17.85
CA CYS A 113 5.91 -1.10 -18.93
C CYS A 113 6.71 0.17 -18.58
N GLY A 114 8.02 -0.01 -18.37
CA GLY A 114 9.02 1.03 -18.11
C GLY A 114 9.62 1.68 -19.36
N LEU A 115 10.75 2.38 -19.16
CA LEU A 115 11.40 3.24 -20.17
C LEU A 115 12.10 2.49 -21.30
N HIS A 116 12.41 1.22 -21.10
CA HIS A 116 13.06 0.36 -22.09
C HIS A 116 12.06 -0.44 -22.94
N CYS A 117 10.76 -0.25 -22.70
CA CYS A 117 9.72 -0.77 -23.58
C CYS A 117 9.54 0.12 -24.82
N ASN A 118 9.27 -0.49 -25.96
CA ASN A 118 8.90 0.21 -27.19
C ASN A 118 7.50 0.87 -27.09
N CYS A 119 6.61 0.32 -26.26
CA CYS A 119 5.26 0.86 -26.07
C CYS A 119 5.27 2.33 -25.59
N ARG A 120 4.37 3.15 -26.12
CA ARG A 120 4.39 4.62 -25.90
C ARG A 120 3.10 5.13 -25.26
N GLY A 121 3.10 6.42 -24.93
CA GLY A 121 1.89 7.15 -24.51
C GLY A 121 1.12 6.47 -23.38
N LYS A 122 -0.21 6.36 -23.55
CA LYS A 122 -1.15 5.66 -22.67
C LYS A 122 -1.05 4.14 -22.84
N CYS A 123 0.15 3.59 -22.64
CA CYS A 123 0.32 2.15 -22.55
C CYS A 123 -0.56 1.62 -21.41
N ASN A 124 -1.39 0.63 -21.71
CA ASN A 124 -2.32 0.01 -20.77
C ASN A 124 -1.63 -0.83 -19.68
N ARG A 125 -0.30 -0.97 -19.71
CA ARG A 125 0.49 -1.57 -18.61
C ARG A 125 1.20 -0.55 -17.71
N ARG A 126 0.72 0.69 -17.64
CA ARG A 126 1.21 1.73 -16.71
C ARG A 126 0.06 2.14 -15.79
N ILE A 127 -0.22 1.32 -14.78
CA ILE A 127 -1.36 1.46 -13.85
C ILE A 127 -1.08 2.46 -12.72
N LEU A 128 0.18 2.58 -12.28
CA LEU A 128 0.61 3.49 -11.22
C LEU A 128 1.37 4.68 -11.78
N ALA A 129 2.25 4.42 -12.74
CA ALA A 129 3.01 5.45 -13.41
C ALA A 129 2.04 6.30 -14.22
N GLY A 130 1.68 7.44 -13.63
CA GLY A 130 0.98 8.52 -14.30
C GLY A 130 1.82 9.07 -15.43
N THR A 131 1.85 8.32 -16.53
CA THR A 131 2.69 8.44 -17.71
C THR A 131 3.50 9.73 -17.67
N SER A 132 4.72 9.66 -17.16
CA SER A 132 5.80 10.46 -17.69
C SER A 132 5.79 10.16 -19.18
N ALA A 133 5.08 10.98 -19.97
CA ALA A 133 5.10 10.86 -21.41
C ALA A 133 6.51 11.26 -21.84
N PHE A 134 7.38 10.27 -21.93
CA PHE A 134 8.68 10.42 -22.54
C PHE A 134 8.45 10.64 -24.03
N LYS A 135 8.31 11.91 -24.42
CA LYS A 135 8.71 12.34 -25.75
C LYS A 135 10.23 12.15 -25.80
N LYS A 136 10.73 11.36 -26.76
CA LYS A 136 12.16 11.17 -27.02
C LYS A 136 12.88 12.53 -26.89
N GLY A 137 13.76 12.68 -25.91
CA GLY A 137 14.61 13.86 -25.75
C GLY A 137 14.11 15.03 -24.88
N LYS A 138 12.97 14.95 -24.19
CA LYS A 138 12.61 15.92 -23.12
C LYS A 138 11.94 15.21 -21.94
N CYS A 139 12.66 15.12 -20.81
CA CYS A 139 12.09 14.76 -19.51
C CYS A 139 11.15 15.89 -19.07
N ASN A 140 9.87 15.81 -19.43
CA ASN A 140 8.86 16.66 -18.82
C ASN A 140 8.36 15.94 -17.57
N ARG A 141 8.71 16.45 -16.38
CA ARG A 141 8.19 16.02 -15.06
C ARG A 141 6.69 16.30 -14.86
N ARG A 142 5.91 16.38 -15.94
CA ARG A 142 4.47 16.66 -15.88
C ARG A 142 3.75 15.32 -15.96
N ILE A 143 3.24 14.88 -14.81
CA ILE A 143 2.27 13.78 -14.72
C ILE A 143 1.15 14.11 -15.71
N LEU A 144 0.88 13.23 -16.68
CA LEU A 144 -0.26 13.44 -17.56
C LEU A 144 -1.55 13.30 -16.74
N PRO A 145 -2.54 14.20 -16.92
CA PRO A 145 -3.85 14.04 -16.29
C PRO A 145 -4.47 12.68 -16.66
N GLY A 146 -4.96 11.95 -15.67
CA GLY A 146 -5.71 10.70 -15.85
C GLY A 146 -4.89 9.40 -15.89
N THR A 147 -3.62 9.43 -15.47
CA THR A 147 -2.77 8.21 -15.42
C THR A 147 -2.20 7.92 -14.02
N SER A 148 -2.34 8.82 -13.04
CA SER A 148 -2.01 8.49 -11.64
C SER A 148 -3.07 7.55 -11.09
N ALA A 149 -2.65 6.51 -10.37
CA ALA A 149 -3.58 5.67 -9.60
C ALA A 149 -4.37 6.51 -8.58
N LEU A 150 -3.81 7.64 -8.11
CA LEU A 150 -4.38 8.49 -7.06
C LEU A 150 -5.82 8.91 -7.36
N LYS A 151 -6.76 8.36 -6.58
CA LYS A 151 -8.18 8.76 -6.61
C LYS A 151 -8.40 10.02 -5.78
N LYS A 152 -9.54 10.70 -5.95
CA LYS A 152 -9.91 11.84 -5.11
C LYS A 152 -10.11 11.37 -3.67
N LEU A 153 -9.31 11.93 -2.76
CA LEU A 153 -9.24 11.58 -1.34
C LEU A 153 -9.20 12.84 -0.49
N HIS A 154 -9.62 12.72 0.76
CA HIS A 154 -9.36 13.70 1.81
C HIS A 154 -9.06 12.97 3.13
N LEU A 155 -8.55 13.71 4.11
CA LEU A 155 -8.35 13.21 5.48
C LEU A 155 -9.50 13.65 6.38
N GLU A 156 -9.94 12.74 7.24
CA GLU A 156 -10.83 13.04 8.37
C GLU A 156 -10.18 12.59 9.69
N TYR A 157 -10.36 13.38 10.75
CA TYR A 157 -9.91 13.00 12.09
C TYR A 157 -10.95 12.11 12.81
N PHE A 158 -10.51 10.94 13.24
CA PHE A 158 -11.26 10.01 14.08
C PHE A 158 -10.70 10.04 15.51
N PRO A 159 -11.51 10.37 16.54
CA PRO A 159 -11.03 10.48 17.92
C PRO A 159 -10.24 9.26 18.42
N ASP A 160 -10.64 8.07 18.01
CA ASP A 160 -10.07 6.80 18.49
C ASP A 160 -8.93 6.25 17.61
N LYS A 161 -8.70 6.84 16.43
CA LYS A 161 -7.75 6.32 15.42
C LYS A 161 -6.80 7.37 14.84
N GLY A 162 -6.99 8.65 15.16
CA GLY A 162 -6.29 9.74 14.51
C GLY A 162 -6.83 10.02 13.10
N TYR A 163 -5.99 10.55 12.22
CA TYR A 163 -6.38 10.83 10.84
C TYR A 163 -6.56 9.54 10.02
N GLY A 164 -7.68 9.45 9.31
CA GLY A 164 -7.97 8.40 8.33
C GLY A 164 -8.17 8.99 6.93
N VAL A 165 -8.02 8.17 5.90
CA VAL A 165 -8.24 8.57 4.50
C VAL A 165 -9.65 8.21 4.06
N ILE A 166 -10.39 9.18 3.50
CA ILE A 166 -11.72 8.99 2.94
C ILE A 166 -11.67 9.12 1.41
N VAL A 167 -12.44 8.29 0.71
CA VAL A 167 -12.58 8.38 -0.76
C VAL A 167 -13.77 9.25 -1.19
N ASP A 168 -13.56 10.17 -2.13
CA ASP A 168 -14.58 11.13 -2.60
C ASP A 168 -15.36 10.67 -3.84
N GLN A 169 -15.07 9.47 -4.33
CA GLN A 169 -15.61 8.94 -5.57
C GLN A 169 -15.84 7.43 -5.46
N PRO A 170 -16.77 6.86 -6.24
CA PRO A 170 -16.89 5.41 -6.30
C PRO A 170 -15.61 4.79 -6.87
N VAL A 171 -15.19 3.67 -6.28
CA VAL A 171 -14.05 2.88 -6.76
C VAL A 171 -14.53 1.44 -6.93
N SER A 172 -14.35 0.89 -8.12
CA SER A 172 -14.70 -0.51 -8.36
C SER A 172 -13.63 -1.46 -7.82
N THR A 173 -14.03 -2.67 -7.45
CA THR A 173 -13.12 -3.78 -7.11
C THR A 173 -11.98 -3.91 -8.13
N GLY A 174 -10.78 -4.15 -7.62
CA GLY A 174 -9.56 -4.35 -8.41
C GLY A 174 -8.89 -3.06 -8.91
N MET A 175 -9.50 -1.88 -8.72
CA MET A 175 -8.89 -0.61 -9.17
C MET A 175 -7.78 -0.14 -8.21
N PRO A 176 -6.59 0.24 -8.73
CA PRO A 176 -5.57 0.93 -7.94
C PRO A 176 -6.09 2.26 -7.41
N ILE A 177 -5.75 2.58 -6.16
CA ILE A 177 -6.17 3.81 -5.48
C ILE A 177 -5.02 4.78 -5.25
N CYS A 178 -3.88 4.29 -4.78
CA CYS A 178 -2.67 5.08 -4.56
C CYS A 178 -1.45 4.16 -4.39
N GLU A 179 -0.26 4.75 -4.37
CA GLU A 179 0.96 4.07 -3.96
C GLU A 179 1.24 4.37 -2.48
N TYR A 180 1.78 3.39 -1.76
CA TYR A 180 2.41 3.65 -0.47
C TYR A 180 3.79 4.25 -0.68
N ARG A 181 4.02 5.48 -0.19
CA ARG A 181 5.26 6.21 -0.44
C ARG A 181 5.88 6.74 0.83
N GLY A 182 7.21 6.70 0.85
CA GLY A 182 8.01 7.27 1.92
C GLY A 182 9.51 7.13 1.66
N LEU A 183 10.28 7.06 2.74
CA LEU A 183 11.71 6.84 2.71
C LEU A 183 12.02 5.34 2.64
N VAL A 184 12.67 4.91 1.57
CA VAL A 184 13.16 3.54 1.40
C VAL A 184 14.50 3.41 2.12
N SER A 185 14.57 2.47 3.04
CA SER A 185 15.73 2.19 3.89
C SER A 185 15.96 0.69 4.04
N ILE A 186 17.04 0.30 4.71
CA ILE A 186 17.32 -1.09 5.07
C ILE A 186 17.17 -1.27 6.58
N GLN A 187 16.31 -2.21 6.99
CA GLN A 187 15.90 -2.45 8.38
C GLN A 187 17.10 -2.56 9.32
N GLU A 188 18.10 -3.38 8.97
CA GLU A 188 19.24 -3.69 9.84
C GLU A 188 20.31 -2.58 9.90
N LYS A 189 20.20 -1.56 9.04
CA LYS A 189 21.23 -0.53 8.87
C LYS A 189 20.76 0.85 9.27
N ASP A 190 19.52 1.18 8.92
CA ASP A 190 19.02 2.55 8.99
C ASP A 190 18.04 2.75 10.16
N ILE A 191 17.55 1.67 10.79
CA ILE A 191 16.45 1.75 11.76
C ILE A 191 16.92 1.27 13.14
N LEU A 192 17.05 2.23 14.05
CA LEU A 192 17.30 1.97 15.46
C LEU A 192 16.00 1.82 16.27
N ASN A 193 14.94 2.52 15.85
CA ASN A 193 13.62 2.48 16.47
C ASN A 193 12.56 2.40 15.36
N PRO A 194 11.76 1.31 15.28
CA PRO A 194 10.73 1.15 14.26
C PRO A 194 9.62 2.20 14.41
N SER A 195 9.24 2.87 13.31
CA SER A 195 8.11 3.80 13.32
C SER A 195 6.77 3.07 13.18
N HIS A 196 5.65 3.78 13.36
CA HIS A 196 4.29 3.26 13.11
C HIS A 196 3.91 3.22 11.62
N TYR A 197 4.78 3.73 10.75
CA TYR A 197 4.50 3.97 9.32
C TYR A 197 5.44 3.14 8.44
N GLN A 198 5.84 1.96 8.94
CA GLN A 198 6.76 1.07 8.24
C GLN A 198 6.00 -0.03 7.52
N GLU A 199 6.38 -0.26 6.28
CA GLU A 199 5.88 -1.36 5.45
C GLU A 199 7.05 -2.08 4.80
N ASP A 200 6.98 -3.41 4.76
CA ASP A 200 8.00 -4.23 4.11
C ASP A 200 7.93 -4.09 2.58
N LEU A 201 9.08 -4.04 1.92
CA LEU A 201 9.16 -4.03 0.45
C LEU A 201 9.63 -5.35 -0.13
N LEU A 202 10.82 -5.76 0.25
CA LEU A 202 11.42 -7.03 -0.16
C LEU A 202 12.62 -7.34 0.72
N ILE A 203 12.99 -8.62 0.73
CA ILE A 203 14.31 -9.07 1.13
C ILE A 203 15.06 -9.44 -0.15
N ASP A 204 16.23 -8.85 -0.37
CA ASP A 204 17.02 -9.13 -1.58
C ASP A 204 17.78 -10.46 -1.48
N ASN A 205 18.45 -10.86 -2.56
CA ASN A 205 19.22 -12.11 -2.61
C ASN A 205 20.43 -12.14 -1.65
N LYS A 206 20.80 -11.01 -1.06
CA LYS A 206 21.86 -10.90 -0.03
C LYS A 206 21.28 -10.92 1.39
N GLY A 207 19.96 -11.01 1.52
CA GLY A 207 19.25 -10.95 2.80
C GLY A 207 19.07 -9.53 3.33
N LEU A 208 19.26 -8.48 2.51
CA LEU A 208 18.97 -7.10 2.94
C LEU A 208 17.47 -6.88 2.95
N HIS A 209 16.91 -6.49 4.09
CA HIS A 209 15.49 -6.21 4.23
C HIS A 209 15.20 -4.74 3.92
N PHE A 210 14.63 -4.49 2.75
CA PHE A 210 14.19 -3.17 2.33
C PHE A 210 12.78 -2.90 2.84
N ILE A 211 12.58 -1.70 3.37
CA ILE A 211 11.30 -1.24 3.90
C ILE A 211 11.00 0.18 3.41
N ILE A 212 9.75 0.61 3.46
CA ILE A 212 9.34 2.03 3.34
C ILE A 212 8.95 2.53 4.72
N ASP A 213 9.59 3.61 5.18
CA ASP A 213 9.15 4.35 6.36
C ASP A 213 8.53 5.69 5.94
N ALA A 214 7.24 5.87 6.23
CA ALA A 214 6.50 7.08 5.91
C ALA A 214 6.38 8.07 7.09
N ALA A 215 7.13 7.89 8.19
CA ALA A 215 7.03 8.73 9.38
C ALA A 215 7.33 10.20 9.08
N GLU A 216 8.55 10.47 8.60
CA GLU A 216 9.04 11.84 8.34
C GLU A 216 8.79 12.31 6.90
N ILE A 217 8.83 11.38 5.94
CA ILE A 217 8.62 11.65 4.51
C ILE A 217 7.60 10.65 4.01
N GLY A 218 6.45 11.10 3.50
CA GLY A 218 5.41 10.19 3.04
C GLY A 218 4.39 10.88 2.14
N ASN A 219 3.42 10.13 1.60
CA ASN A 219 2.27 10.72 0.91
C ASN A 219 0.98 10.50 1.73
N VAL A 220 -0.19 10.68 1.11
CA VAL A 220 -1.48 10.45 1.77
C VAL A 220 -1.67 9.02 2.30
N SER A 221 -0.97 8.01 1.76
CA SER A 221 -1.18 6.61 2.15
C SER A 221 -0.83 6.32 3.60
N ARG A 222 0.08 7.10 4.20
CA ARG A 222 0.52 6.95 5.59
C ARG A 222 -0.62 7.13 6.61
N PHE A 223 -1.74 7.72 6.17
CA PHE A 223 -2.94 7.95 6.99
C PHE A 223 -4.03 6.90 6.77
N ILE A 224 -3.79 5.88 5.93
CA ILE A 224 -4.78 4.83 5.68
C ILE A 224 -4.73 3.87 6.87
N ASN A 225 -5.79 3.85 7.68
CA ASN A 225 -5.86 3.07 8.91
C ASN A 225 -5.96 1.56 8.68
N HIS A 226 -5.74 0.80 9.75
CA HIS A 226 -5.99 -0.63 9.76
C HIS A 226 -7.49 -0.98 9.81
N SER A 227 -7.87 -2.07 9.13
CA SER A 227 -9.11 -2.81 9.46
C SER A 227 -8.95 -4.32 9.25
N CYS A 228 -9.49 -5.12 10.17
CA CYS A 228 -9.59 -6.58 10.01
C CYS A 228 -10.57 -6.98 8.88
N ALA A 229 -11.39 -6.05 8.39
CA ALA A 229 -12.23 -6.20 7.20
C ALA A 229 -11.84 -5.18 6.13
N ALA A 230 -10.53 -4.95 5.96
CA ALA A 230 -9.92 -4.02 5.01
C ALA A 230 -10.66 -3.90 3.67
N ASN A 231 -10.76 -2.70 3.11
CA ASN A 231 -11.28 -2.53 1.75
C ASN A 231 -10.16 -2.39 0.71
N LEU A 232 -8.91 -2.48 1.14
CA LEU A 232 -7.73 -2.48 0.28
C LEU A 232 -6.89 -3.75 0.44
N ILE A 233 -6.18 -4.08 -0.63
CA ILE A 233 -5.05 -5.01 -0.64
C ILE A 233 -3.80 -4.27 -1.10
N GLN A 234 -2.64 -4.79 -0.70
CA GLN A 234 -1.33 -4.36 -1.19
C GLN A 234 -0.89 -5.29 -2.32
N ILE A 235 -0.30 -4.72 -3.37
CA ILE A 235 0.39 -5.49 -4.42
C ILE A 235 1.76 -4.89 -4.71
N CYS A 236 2.72 -5.77 -5.01
CA CYS A 236 4.05 -5.37 -5.44
C CYS A 236 4.06 -5.02 -6.93
N VAL A 237 4.51 -3.81 -7.24
CA VAL A 237 4.58 -3.30 -8.62
C VAL A 237 6.00 -2.92 -8.99
N TYR A 238 6.55 -3.66 -9.94
CA TYR A 238 7.84 -3.38 -10.53
C TYR A 238 7.66 -2.56 -11.82
N SER A 239 8.59 -1.68 -12.12
CA SER A 239 8.73 -1.15 -13.47
C SER A 239 9.53 -2.17 -14.30
N SER A 240 9.19 -2.36 -15.57
CA SER A 240 10.00 -3.13 -16.53
C SER A 240 11.27 -2.35 -16.87
N ILE A 241 12.09 -2.16 -15.86
CA ILE A 241 13.48 -1.80 -15.99
C ILE A 241 14.16 -3.16 -16.14
N PRO A 242 14.85 -3.43 -17.26
CA PRO A 242 15.97 -4.35 -17.18
C PRO A 242 16.89 -3.71 -16.16
N SER A 243 17.06 -4.33 -14.99
CA SER A 243 17.75 -3.71 -13.86
C SER A 243 19.01 -3.02 -14.38
N LEU A 244 19.09 -1.68 -14.40
CA LEU A 244 20.26 -0.98 -14.94
C LEU A 244 21.56 -1.29 -14.16
N ARG A 245 21.48 -2.24 -13.22
CA ARG A 245 22.25 -2.49 -12.00
C ARG A 245 22.11 -3.97 -11.70
N LYS A 246 23.02 -4.57 -10.94
CA LYS A 246 22.85 -5.94 -10.41
C LYS A 246 21.77 -6.06 -9.31
N ILE A 247 20.91 -5.04 -9.19
CA ILE A 247 19.93 -4.86 -8.10
C ILE A 247 18.55 -5.22 -8.63
N PRO A 248 17.72 -5.95 -7.88
CA PRO A 248 16.32 -6.11 -8.24
C PRO A 248 15.65 -4.74 -8.47
N PRO A 249 14.75 -4.60 -9.46
CA PRO A 249 13.94 -3.39 -9.56
C PRO A 249 13.27 -3.16 -8.21
N MET A 250 13.41 -1.96 -7.62
CA MET A 250 12.76 -1.69 -6.33
C MET A 250 11.24 -1.76 -6.53
N PRO A 251 10.52 -2.63 -5.79
CA PRO A 251 9.08 -2.69 -5.88
C PRO A 251 8.49 -1.38 -5.35
N ARG A 252 7.34 -1.04 -5.89
CA ARG A 252 6.44 -0.05 -5.29
C ARG A 252 5.24 -0.81 -4.75
N VAL A 253 4.72 -0.35 -3.63
CA VAL A 253 3.49 -0.91 -3.04
C VAL A 253 2.31 -0.14 -3.60
N ALA A 254 1.44 -0.82 -4.33
CA ALA A 254 0.16 -0.26 -4.74
C ALA A 254 -0.96 -0.72 -3.83
N LEU A 255 -1.82 0.21 -3.46
CA LEU A 255 -3.04 -0.07 -2.71
C LEU A 255 -4.20 -0.16 -3.70
N VAL A 256 -4.87 -1.31 -3.71
CA VAL A 256 -5.90 -1.68 -4.69
C VAL A 256 -7.20 -2.00 -3.97
N ALA A 257 -8.34 -1.58 -4.54
CA ALA A 257 -9.66 -1.86 -3.98
C ALA A 257 -9.95 -3.37 -3.92
N ARG A 258 -10.17 -3.90 -2.73
CA ARG A 258 -10.55 -5.31 -2.48
C ARG A 258 -12.00 -5.61 -2.87
N ARG A 259 -12.85 -4.58 -2.83
CA ARG A 259 -14.28 -4.62 -3.13
C ARG A 259 -14.72 -3.26 -3.67
N ASP A 260 -15.95 -3.14 -4.15
CA ASP A 260 -16.53 -1.86 -4.53
C ASP A 260 -16.60 -0.93 -3.29
N ILE A 261 -16.09 0.28 -3.43
CA ILE A 261 -16.02 1.30 -2.38
C ILE A 261 -16.89 2.49 -2.77
N ARG A 262 -17.76 2.90 -1.85
CA ARG A 262 -18.65 4.06 -2.04
C ARG A 262 -17.94 5.36 -1.62
N PRO A 263 -18.28 6.52 -2.21
CA PRO A 263 -17.85 7.81 -1.68
C PRO A 263 -18.18 7.95 -0.19
N GLY A 264 -17.32 8.62 0.58
CA GLY A 264 -17.45 8.80 2.03
C GLY A 264 -17.04 7.58 2.84
N THR A 265 -16.46 6.55 2.22
CA THR A 265 -15.93 5.37 2.94
C THR A 265 -14.48 5.62 3.33
N GLU A 266 -14.12 5.29 4.58
CA GLU A 266 -12.73 5.25 5.03
C GLU A 266 -11.99 4.10 4.35
N LEU A 267 -10.84 4.41 3.77
CA LEU A 267 -9.93 3.43 3.20
C LEU A 267 -9.13 2.77 4.32
N THR A 268 -9.00 1.45 4.23
CA THR A 268 -8.28 0.63 5.23
C THR A 268 -7.56 -0.54 4.57
N PHE A 269 -6.36 -0.87 5.06
CA PHE A 269 -5.65 -2.10 4.71
C PHE A 269 -5.30 -2.90 5.97
N ASP A 270 -4.78 -4.10 5.82
CA ASP A 270 -4.34 -4.92 6.95
C ASP A 270 -2.88 -4.63 7.28
N TYR A 271 -2.61 -4.38 8.56
CA TYR A 271 -1.27 -4.01 9.04
C TYR A 271 -0.48 -5.26 9.47
N GLY A 272 -1.12 -6.44 9.50
CA GLY A 272 -0.53 -7.62 10.12
C GLY A 272 -0.79 -7.67 11.63
N LEU A 273 -0.72 -8.88 12.19
CA LEU A 273 -0.89 -9.10 13.62
C LEU A 273 0.34 -8.64 14.40
N GLU A 274 1.52 -8.83 13.82
CA GLU A 274 2.84 -8.42 14.35
C GLU A 274 2.86 -6.93 14.68
N TYR A 275 2.27 -6.09 13.82
CA TYR A 275 2.17 -4.65 14.07
C TYR A 275 1.55 -4.34 15.44
N PHE A 276 0.50 -5.06 15.81
CA PHE A 276 -0.20 -4.86 17.07
C PHE A 276 0.53 -5.53 18.24
N ASN A 277 1.02 -6.76 18.05
CA ASN A 277 1.70 -7.52 19.10
C ASN A 277 3.00 -6.82 19.53
N ASP A 278 3.85 -6.47 18.58
CA ASP A 278 5.16 -5.84 18.84
C ASP A 278 5.04 -4.48 19.53
N ARG A 279 3.89 -3.83 19.39
CA ARG A 279 3.62 -2.48 19.93
C ARG A 279 2.66 -2.51 21.13
N ASN A 280 2.21 -3.69 21.55
CA ASN A 280 1.21 -3.87 22.60
C ASN A 280 -0.03 -2.98 22.39
N LEU A 281 -0.52 -2.92 21.15
CA LEU A 281 -1.68 -2.12 20.76
C LEU A 281 -2.92 -3.00 20.62
N ARG A 282 -4.10 -2.41 20.88
CA ARG A 282 -5.40 -3.02 20.57
C ARG A 282 -6.03 -2.38 19.34
N CYS A 283 -6.63 -3.19 18.50
CA CYS A 283 -7.27 -2.76 17.26
C CYS A 283 -8.62 -2.08 17.53
N ARG A 284 -8.79 -0.90 16.93
CA ARG A 284 -10.02 -0.08 16.98
C ARG A 284 -10.72 -0.01 15.62
N CYS A 285 -10.63 -1.07 14.81
CA CYS A 285 -11.34 -1.14 13.53
C CYS A 285 -12.86 -1.35 13.70
N TYR A 286 -13.29 -1.83 14.87
CA TYR A 286 -14.68 -2.14 15.22
C TYR A 286 -15.37 -3.15 14.29
N GLU A 287 -14.61 -3.97 13.58
CA GLU A 287 -15.15 -5.09 12.82
C GLU A 287 -15.57 -6.24 13.74
N LEU A 288 -16.64 -6.95 13.39
CA LEU A 288 -17.13 -8.08 14.18
C LEU A 288 -16.19 -9.29 14.17
N CYS A 289 -15.33 -9.38 13.15
CA CYS A 289 -14.32 -10.41 13.00
C CYS A 289 -12.95 -10.01 13.58
N CYS A 290 -12.84 -8.86 14.26
CA CYS A 290 -11.55 -8.32 14.67
C CYS A 290 -10.76 -9.34 15.52
N PHE A 291 -9.51 -9.59 15.13
CA PHE A 291 -8.65 -10.60 15.75
C PHE A 291 -7.96 -10.10 17.03
N ASN A 292 -7.79 -8.78 17.18
CA ASN A 292 -7.18 -8.16 18.36
C ASN A 292 -7.96 -6.91 18.84
N PRO A 293 -9.27 -7.04 19.18
CA PRO A 293 -10.13 -5.90 19.46
C PRO A 293 -9.75 -5.17 20.75
N ALA A 294 -10.00 -3.87 20.80
CA ALA A 294 -10.05 -3.11 22.05
C ALA A 294 -11.09 -3.69 23.02
N ASP A 295 -10.84 -3.53 24.33
CA ASP A 295 -11.58 -4.22 25.38
C ASP A 295 -13.09 -3.93 25.35
N ASP A 296 -13.46 -2.70 24.99
CA ASP A 296 -14.84 -2.25 24.83
C ASP A 296 -15.57 -2.90 23.64
N TRP A 297 -14.82 -3.44 22.68
CA TRP A 297 -15.35 -4.14 21.50
C TRP A 297 -15.22 -5.67 21.58
N ALA A 298 -14.32 -6.20 22.42
CA ALA A 298 -13.99 -7.62 22.50
C ALA A 298 -15.18 -8.53 22.84
N LEU A 299 -16.15 -8.07 23.63
CA LEU A 299 -17.35 -8.87 23.95
C LEU A 299 -18.24 -9.10 22.72
N LYS A 300 -18.31 -8.13 21.80
CA LYS A 300 -19.13 -8.23 20.59
C LYS A 300 -18.54 -9.23 19.60
N THR A 301 -17.21 -9.25 19.45
CA THR A 301 -16.53 -10.20 18.56
C THR A 301 -16.61 -11.65 19.05
N LYS A 302 -16.58 -11.87 20.37
CA LYS A 302 -16.74 -13.21 20.99
C LYS A 302 -18.11 -13.84 20.74
N SER A 303 -19.14 -13.01 20.51
CA SER A 303 -20.51 -13.49 20.32
C SER A 303 -20.80 -14.05 18.92
N LEU A 304 -19.90 -13.84 17.94
CA LEU A 304 -20.13 -14.22 16.56
C LEU A 304 -19.55 -15.62 16.25
N PRO A 305 -20.32 -16.54 15.63
CA PRO A 305 -19.80 -17.81 15.12
C PRO A 305 -18.66 -17.60 14.11
N GLU A 306 -17.68 -18.51 14.10
CA GLU A 306 -16.49 -18.41 13.24
C GLU A 306 -16.84 -18.35 11.75
N THR A 307 -17.82 -19.13 11.31
CA THR A 307 -18.31 -19.10 9.92
C THR A 307 -18.87 -17.74 9.50
N GLN A 308 -19.44 -16.97 10.43
CA GLN A 308 -19.91 -15.61 10.15
C GLN A 308 -18.73 -14.63 10.10
N LYS A 309 -17.70 -14.82 10.91
CA LYS A 309 -16.48 -14.01 10.84
C LYS A 309 -15.78 -14.20 9.48
N GLU A 310 -15.67 -15.45 9.02
CA GLU A 310 -15.08 -15.80 7.71
C GLU A 310 -15.80 -15.11 6.55
N ILE A 311 -17.12 -14.98 6.61
CA ILE A 311 -17.91 -14.28 5.59
C ILE A 311 -17.62 -12.77 5.59
N ILE A 312 -17.48 -12.16 6.77
CA ILE A 312 -17.30 -10.70 6.90
C ILE A 312 -15.89 -10.28 6.47
N CYS A 313 -14.87 -11.07 6.83
CA CYS A 313 -13.47 -10.64 6.73
C CYS A 313 -12.61 -11.46 5.79
N ASN A 314 -13.22 -12.42 5.10
CA ASN A 314 -12.61 -13.44 4.27
C ASN A 314 -11.90 -14.55 5.07
N LYS A 315 -12.16 -15.80 4.70
CA LYS A 315 -11.61 -16.98 5.37
C LYS A 315 -10.08 -17.05 5.32
N ARG A 316 -9.44 -16.71 4.20
CA ARG A 316 -7.97 -16.72 4.09
C ARG A 316 -7.31 -15.67 4.97
N PHE A 317 -7.97 -14.52 5.12
CA PHE A 317 -7.56 -13.49 6.06
C PHE A 317 -7.55 -14.02 7.50
N ILE A 318 -8.61 -14.74 7.89
CA ILE A 318 -8.71 -15.39 9.20
C ILE A 318 -7.67 -16.49 9.35
N GLU A 319 -7.51 -17.39 8.38
CA GLU A 319 -6.56 -18.51 8.46
C GLU A 319 -5.10 -18.04 8.59
N LYS A 320 -4.71 -16.92 7.96
CA LYS A 320 -3.39 -16.31 8.12
C LYS A 320 -3.13 -15.95 9.60
N HIS A 321 -3.98 -15.08 10.15
CA HIS A 321 -3.85 -14.59 11.53
C HIS A 321 -4.04 -15.71 12.59
N PHE A 322 -4.94 -16.67 12.35
CA PHE A 322 -5.18 -17.77 13.30
C PHE A 322 -4.09 -18.84 13.31
N ASN A 323 -3.39 -19.08 12.19
CA ASN A 323 -2.26 -20.01 12.20
C ASN A 323 -1.03 -19.40 12.86
N GLU A 324 -0.81 -18.09 12.74
CA GLU A 324 0.26 -17.35 13.43
C GLU A 324 0.06 -17.32 14.96
N THR A 325 -1.19 -17.28 15.45
CA THR A 325 -1.48 -17.34 16.90
C THR A 325 -1.29 -18.71 17.56
N LYS A 326 -1.13 -19.81 16.81
CA LYS A 326 -0.95 -21.15 17.39
C LYS A 326 0.46 -21.39 17.93
N ASP A 327 1.44 -20.59 17.53
CA ASP A 327 2.82 -20.68 18.00
C ASP A 327 3.10 -19.77 19.22
N VAL A 328 2.12 -18.98 19.66
CA VAL A 328 2.19 -18.24 20.91
C VAL A 328 1.49 -19.06 21.99
N GLN A 329 2.26 -19.84 22.77
CA GLN A 329 1.74 -20.37 24.02
C GLN A 329 1.26 -19.17 24.87
N PRO A 330 0.02 -19.19 25.40
CA PRO A 330 -0.37 -18.15 26.33
C PRO A 330 0.59 -18.23 27.52
N ASP A 331 1.28 -17.12 27.80
CA ASP A 331 1.99 -16.96 29.06
C ASP A 331 0.99 -17.27 30.18
N VAL A 332 1.24 -18.38 30.88
CA VAL A 332 0.52 -18.73 32.09
C VAL A 332 0.89 -17.64 33.08
N ILE A 333 -0.04 -16.70 33.29
CA ILE A 333 0.01 -15.81 34.44
C ILE A 333 -0.17 -16.73 35.66
N GLU A 334 0.94 -17.15 36.26
CA GLU A 334 0.94 -17.72 37.60
C GLU A 334 0.45 -16.61 38.53
N LEU A 335 -0.85 -16.66 38.84
CA LEU A 335 -1.40 -15.97 40.00
C LEU A 335 -0.71 -16.58 41.22
N GLY A 336 0.30 -15.87 41.73
CA GLY A 336 0.93 -16.20 43.01
C GLY A 336 -0.17 -16.34 44.06
N SER A 337 -0.26 -17.53 44.64
CA SER A 337 -1.03 -17.78 45.85
C SER A 337 -0.41 -16.94 46.96
N ASP A 338 -1.17 -15.97 47.46
CA ASP A 338 -0.97 -15.41 48.78
C ASP A 338 -1.14 -16.56 49.79
N ASP A 339 -0.02 -17.13 50.23
CA ASP A 339 0.02 -17.92 51.46
C ASP A 339 0.34 -16.96 52.61
N ASP A 340 -0.68 -16.77 53.44
CA ASP A 340 -0.59 -16.25 54.79
C ASP A 340 0.37 -17.09 55.67
N ASP A 341 0.79 -16.47 56.79
CA ASP A 341 1.32 -17.06 58.04
C ASP A 341 2.84 -17.32 58.18
N ILE A 342 3.58 -16.33 58.72
CA ILE A 342 4.04 -16.20 60.15
C ILE A 342 5.06 -15.06 60.28
#